data_AF-A0A452YD56-F1
#
_entry.id   AF-A0A452YD56-F1
#
_cell.length_a   1.000
_cell.length_b   1.000
_cell.length_c   1.000
_cell.angle_alpha   90.00
_cell.angle_beta   90.00
_cell.angle_gamma   90.00
#
_symmetry.space_group_name_H-M   'P 1'
#
loop_
_entity.id
_entity.type
_entity.pdbx_description
1 polymer ?
#
loop_
_entity_poly.entity_id
_entity_poly.type
_entity_poly.pdbx_seq_one_letter_code
_entity_poly.pdbx_strand_id
1 'polypeptide(L)'
;GLLGFYKKRGKKDKLGGGPKKGSYRKQQRGYELEEIEEGIEGYDELERSSLMSQKSFQKRFGQSPVFIASTLVEDGGLPQGAAADPAGLIKEAIHVISCGYEEKTEWGKEIGWIYGSVTEDILTGFKMHCRGWKSVYCTPTRPAFKGSAPINLSDRLHQVLRWALGSVEIFMSRHCPLWYAYGGRLKWLERFAYTNTIVYPFTSIPLIAYCTIPAVCLLTGKFIIPTVSAHHFFQASCGLPALASE
;
A
#
# COMPACT_ATOMS: atom_id res chain seq x y z
N GLY A 1 -10.88 22.34 56.36
CA GLY A 1 -11.95 21.47 56.89
C GLY A 1 -12.63 20.82 55.70
N LEU A 2 -13.06 19.56 55.71
CA LEU A 2 -13.34 18.62 56.80
C LEU A 2 -12.93 17.19 56.37
N LEU A 3 -12.55 16.41 57.40
CA LEU A 3 -12.65 14.96 57.64
C LEU A 3 -13.27 14.07 56.54
N GLY A 4 -12.67 12.92 56.18
CA GLY A 4 -12.67 11.66 56.94
C GLY A 4 -13.64 10.67 56.24
N PHE A 5 -13.28 9.43 55.90
CA PHE A 5 -13.50 8.26 56.75
C PHE A 5 -12.74 7.04 56.18
N TYR A 6 -11.80 6.52 56.98
CA TYR A 6 -11.20 5.19 56.86
C TYR A 6 -12.16 4.17 57.51
N LYS A 7 -12.42 3.02 56.88
CA LYS A 7 -13.09 1.88 57.54
C LYS A 7 -12.34 0.58 57.31
N LYS A 8 -11.67 0.15 58.39
CA LYS A 8 -10.98 -1.13 58.58
C LYS A 8 -11.98 -2.15 59.14
N ARG A 9 -11.94 -3.41 58.69
CA ARG A 9 -12.60 -4.54 59.39
C ARG A 9 -11.78 -5.83 59.20
N GLY A 10 -11.26 -6.37 60.30
CA GLY A 10 -10.78 -7.78 60.41
C GLY A 10 -11.96 -8.74 60.52
N LYS A 11 -11.83 -10.07 60.66
CA LYS A 11 -10.75 -10.94 61.18
C LYS A 11 -11.18 -12.43 60.95
N LYS A 12 -10.21 -13.36 61.03
CA LYS A 12 -10.27 -14.78 61.48
C LYS A 12 -10.31 -15.93 60.45
N ASP A 13 -9.14 -16.56 60.33
CA ASP A 13 -8.77 -17.94 60.72
C ASP A 13 -9.68 -19.12 60.39
N LYS A 14 -9.12 -20.14 59.71
CA LYS A 14 -9.09 -21.53 60.18
C LYS A 14 -8.03 -22.37 59.44
N LEU A 15 -7.30 -23.15 60.23
CA LEU A 15 -6.24 -24.10 59.87
C LEU A 15 -6.77 -25.40 59.24
N GLY A 16 -5.91 -26.06 58.45
CA GLY A 16 -5.58 -27.47 58.69
C GLY A 16 -5.73 -28.45 57.50
N GLY A 17 -4.67 -29.24 57.25
CA GLY A 17 -4.79 -30.58 56.66
C GLY A 17 -3.77 -30.92 55.57
N GLY A 18 -2.80 -31.78 55.89
CA GLY A 18 -1.65 -32.17 55.06
C GLY A 18 -1.90 -33.17 53.90
N PRO A 19 -0.83 -33.81 53.37
CA PRO A 19 -0.67 -34.09 51.93
C PRO A 19 -0.82 -35.57 51.53
N LYS A 20 -1.17 -35.88 50.27
CA LYS A 20 -0.86 -37.19 49.64
C LYS A 20 -0.57 -37.10 48.13
N LYS A 21 0.48 -37.81 47.74
CA LYS A 21 1.08 -37.96 46.40
C LYS A 21 0.29 -38.91 45.50
N GLY A 22 0.43 -38.71 44.19
CA GLY A 22 0.60 -39.81 43.23
C GLY A 22 -0.28 -39.76 41.98
N SER A 23 0.33 -39.43 40.83
CA SER A 23 0.40 -40.32 39.66
C SER A 23 0.71 -39.53 38.38
N TYR A 24 1.80 -39.90 37.71
CA TYR A 24 2.15 -39.45 36.37
C TYR A 24 1.23 -40.10 35.33
N ARG A 25 0.58 -39.31 34.46
CA ARG A 25 0.28 -39.75 33.09
C ARG A 25 0.23 -38.56 32.12
N LYS A 26 1.14 -38.62 31.15
CA LYS A 26 1.31 -37.70 30.02
C LYS A 26 0.23 -37.98 28.98
N GLN A 27 -0.57 -36.98 28.61
CA GLN A 27 -1.29 -37.00 27.33
C GLN A 27 -1.60 -35.57 26.86
N GLN A 28 -1.02 -35.22 25.71
CA GLN A 28 -1.29 -33.99 24.96
C GLN A 28 -2.78 -33.84 24.65
N ARG A 29 -3.34 -32.67 24.95
CA ARG A 29 -4.53 -32.11 24.29
C ARG A 29 -4.29 -30.62 24.07
N GLY A 30 -4.58 -30.17 22.85
CA GLY A 30 -4.43 -28.79 22.43
C GLY A 30 -5.30 -27.88 23.29
N TYR A 31 -4.76 -26.71 23.63
CA TYR A 31 -5.53 -25.66 24.27
C TYR A 31 -6.19 -24.84 23.17
N GLU A 32 -7.50 -25.00 23.07
CA GLU A 32 -8.42 -24.07 22.45
C GLU A 32 -8.15 -22.65 22.96
N LEU A 33 -8.16 -21.73 22.02
CA LEU A 33 -8.02 -20.30 22.24
C LEU A 33 -9.40 -19.74 22.63
N GLU A 34 -10.02 -20.22 23.70
CA GLU A 34 -11.36 -19.76 24.13
C GLU A 34 -11.48 -19.40 25.63
N GLU A 35 -10.42 -19.51 26.44
CA GLU A 35 -10.49 -19.17 27.89
C GLU A 35 -9.59 -17.98 28.31
N ILE A 36 -9.53 -16.91 27.51
CA ILE A 36 -8.96 -15.62 27.97
C ILE A 36 -9.95 -14.46 27.75
N GLU A 37 -11.26 -14.76 27.67
CA GLU A 37 -12.28 -13.70 27.60
C GLU A 37 -13.05 -13.48 28.90
N GLU A 38 -12.88 -14.34 29.91
CA GLU A 38 -13.55 -14.18 31.21
C GLU A 38 -12.53 -13.88 32.32
N GLY A 39 -12.12 -12.62 32.43
CA GLY A 39 -11.22 -12.23 33.53
C GLY A 39 -10.73 -10.78 33.60
N ILE A 40 -11.32 -9.83 32.89
CA ILE A 40 -10.97 -8.40 33.01
C ILE A 40 -12.23 -7.53 33.05
N GLU A 41 -13.10 -7.78 34.02
CA GLU A 41 -14.15 -6.83 34.41
C GLU A 41 -13.58 -5.92 35.51
N GLY A 42 -13.03 -4.77 35.10
CA GLY A 42 -12.53 -3.76 36.04
C GLY A 42 -11.42 -2.84 35.54
N TYR A 43 -11.14 -2.78 34.24
CA TYR A 43 -10.22 -1.80 33.65
C TYR A 43 -10.98 -0.58 33.13
N ASP A 44 -10.54 0.63 33.49
CA ASP A 44 -11.12 1.90 33.01
C ASP A 44 -11.12 1.93 31.47
N GLU A 45 -12.24 2.30 30.87
CA GLU A 45 -12.44 2.36 29.41
C GLU A 45 -11.41 3.30 28.71
N LEU A 46 -10.94 4.31 29.44
CA LEU A 46 -9.85 5.22 29.06
C LEU A 46 -8.49 4.50 28.97
N GLU A 47 -8.21 3.58 29.87
CA GLU A 47 -6.97 2.81 29.88
C GLU A 47 -6.97 1.79 28.73
N ARG A 48 -8.12 1.15 28.48
CA ARG A 48 -8.32 0.28 27.32
C ARG A 48 -8.15 1.02 25.99
N SER A 49 -8.69 2.23 25.87
CA SER A 49 -8.56 3.05 24.64
C SER A 49 -7.13 3.57 24.41
N SER A 50 -6.44 4.00 25.48
CA SER A 50 -5.03 4.39 25.43
C SER A 50 -4.11 3.23 25.01
N LEU A 51 -4.30 2.05 25.59
CA LEU A 51 -3.55 0.84 25.23
C LEU A 51 -3.82 0.39 23.79
N MET A 52 -5.07 0.47 23.32
CA MET A 52 -5.42 0.16 21.93
C MET A 52 -4.80 1.17 20.95
N SER A 53 -4.75 2.46 21.32
CA SER A 53 -4.05 3.50 20.56
C SER A 53 -2.56 3.20 20.44
N GLN A 54 -1.88 2.89 21.55
CA GLN A 54 -0.45 2.58 21.54
C GLN A 54 -0.12 1.32 20.72
N LYS A 55 -0.92 0.25 20.84
CA LYS A 55 -0.77 -0.96 20.01
C LYS A 55 -0.95 -0.65 18.52
N SER A 56 -1.86 0.26 18.17
CA SER A 56 -2.06 0.67 16.78
C SER A 56 -0.86 1.45 16.21
N PHE A 57 -0.24 2.33 17.01
CA PHE A 57 0.98 3.02 16.62
C PHE A 57 2.16 2.08 16.45
N GLN A 58 2.32 1.12 17.37
CA GLN A 58 3.38 0.11 17.26
C GLN A 58 3.23 -0.77 16.02
N LYS A 59 1.99 -1.16 15.70
CA LYS A 59 1.71 -1.91 14.47
C LYS A 59 2.01 -1.09 13.20
N ARG A 60 1.72 0.21 13.22
CA ARG A 60 1.96 1.10 12.07
C ARG A 60 3.42 1.48 11.89
N PHE A 61 4.07 1.94 12.95
CA PHE A 61 5.40 2.56 12.88
C PHE A 61 6.55 1.69 13.40
N GLY A 62 6.24 0.58 14.07
CA GLY A 62 7.23 -0.34 14.65
C GLY A 62 7.37 -0.19 16.16
N GLN A 63 8.36 -0.88 16.73
CA GLN A 63 8.48 -1.03 18.19
C GLN A 63 9.25 0.09 18.89
N SER A 64 9.97 0.96 18.16
CA SER A 64 10.76 2.02 18.81
C SER A 64 9.86 3.16 19.32
N PRO A 65 9.80 3.39 20.64
CA PRO A 65 9.01 4.48 21.21
C PRO A 65 9.61 5.85 20.87
N VAL A 66 10.94 5.93 20.69
CA VAL A 66 11.63 7.16 20.31
C VAL A 66 11.27 7.56 18.88
N PHE A 67 11.21 6.59 17.96
CA PHE A 67 10.76 6.83 16.60
C PHE A 67 9.29 7.27 16.55
N ILE A 68 8.40 6.59 17.28
CA ILE A 68 6.97 6.99 17.36
C ILE A 68 6.83 8.40 17.95
N ALA A 69 7.56 8.72 19.02
CA ALA A 69 7.51 10.05 19.62
C ALA A 69 7.98 11.12 18.63
N SER A 70 9.00 10.82 17.82
CA SER A 70 9.50 11.72 16.78
C SER A 70 8.47 11.98 15.68
N THR A 71 7.71 10.96 15.24
CA THR A 71 6.70 11.13 14.19
C THR A 71 5.45 11.90 14.63
N LEU A 72 5.25 12.09 15.94
CA LEU A 72 4.16 12.89 16.50
C LEU A 72 4.50 14.39 16.58
N VAL A 73 5.74 14.79 16.32
CA VAL A 73 6.16 16.19 16.30
C VAL A 73 5.89 16.78 14.91
N GLU A 74 4.83 17.58 14.78
CA GLU A 74 4.40 18.14 13.47
C GLU A 74 5.43 19.09 12.84
N ASP A 75 6.08 19.94 13.65
CA ASP A 75 7.12 20.87 13.20
C ASP A 75 8.47 20.20 12.92
N GLY A 76 8.55 18.88 13.14
CA GLY A 76 9.78 18.09 13.04
C GLY A 76 10.79 18.40 14.14
N GLY A 77 11.97 17.78 14.01
CA GLY A 77 13.04 17.87 15.02
C GLY A 77 13.00 16.76 16.06
N LEU A 78 13.90 16.84 17.04
CA LEU A 78 13.98 15.86 18.12
C LEU A 78 12.96 16.17 19.21
N PRO A 79 12.31 15.14 19.80
CA PRO A 79 11.47 15.32 20.99
C PRO A 79 12.23 16.05 22.11
N GLN A 80 11.53 16.87 22.90
CA GLN A 80 12.14 17.62 24.00
C GLN A 80 12.93 16.70 24.94
N GLY A 81 14.20 17.01 25.18
CA GLY A 81 15.09 16.22 26.04
C GLY A 81 15.84 15.08 25.33
N ALA A 82 15.47 14.69 24.12
CA ALA A 82 16.16 13.62 23.38
C ALA A 82 17.58 14.02 22.95
N ALA A 83 17.83 15.32 22.72
CA ALA A 83 19.16 15.85 22.41
C ALA A 83 20.16 15.78 23.59
N ALA A 84 19.69 15.45 24.80
CA ALA A 84 20.55 15.32 25.97
C ALA A 84 21.34 13.99 26.01
N ASP A 85 20.93 12.98 25.24
CA ASP A 85 21.62 11.69 25.14
C ASP A 85 21.88 11.28 23.67
N PRO A 86 22.95 11.81 23.05
CA PRO A 86 23.33 11.45 21.69
C PRO A 86 23.68 9.98 21.51
N ALA A 87 24.24 9.32 22.54
CA ALA A 87 24.64 7.93 22.47
C ALA A 87 23.41 7.00 22.43
N GLY A 88 22.39 7.29 23.24
CA GLY A 88 21.09 6.63 23.19
C GLY A 88 20.41 6.79 21.83
N LEU A 89 20.44 7.98 21.24
CA LEU A 89 19.90 8.23 19.90
C LEU A 89 20.57 7.37 18.81
N ILE A 90 21.89 7.24 18.84
CA ILE A 90 22.61 6.38 17.89
C ILE A 90 22.21 4.92 18.07
N LYS A 91 22.09 4.45 19.32
CA LYS A 91 21.66 3.08 19.61
C LYS A 91 20.23 2.82 19.11
N GLU A 92 19.32 3.76 19.31
CA GLU A 92 17.95 3.67 18.78
C GLU A 92 17.93 3.72 17.25
N ALA A 93 18.74 4.55 16.61
CA ALA A 93 18.87 4.58 15.15
C ALA A 93 19.34 3.22 14.61
N ILE A 94 20.35 2.60 15.25
CA ILE A 94 20.84 1.25 14.90
C ILE A 94 19.71 0.20 15.05
N HIS A 95 18.87 0.34 16.07
CA HIS A 95 17.73 -0.54 16.28
C HIS A 95 16.65 -0.38 15.20
N VAL A 96 16.32 0.87 14.81
CA VAL A 96 15.29 1.16 13.79
C VAL A 96 15.69 0.68 12.40
N ILE A 97 16.99 0.69 12.06
CA ILE A 97 17.48 0.17 10.77
C ILE A 97 17.75 -1.35 10.77
N SER A 98 17.42 -2.04 11.85
CA SER A 98 17.65 -3.48 11.95
C SER A 98 16.74 -4.27 11.01
N CYS A 99 17.21 -5.42 10.53
CA CYS A 99 16.50 -6.25 9.54
C CYS A 99 15.13 -6.76 10.02
N GLY A 100 14.93 -6.88 11.34
CA GLY A 100 13.67 -7.33 11.94
C GLY A 100 12.68 -6.20 12.22
N TYR A 101 13.05 -4.93 12.02
CA TYR A 101 12.23 -3.81 12.46
C TYR A 101 10.88 -3.73 11.73
N GLU A 102 10.86 -4.13 10.46
CA GLU A 102 9.65 -4.11 9.63
C GLU A 102 8.75 -5.34 9.87
N GLU A 103 9.20 -6.33 10.65
CA GLU A 103 8.45 -7.56 10.87
C GLU A 103 7.11 -7.26 11.59
N LYS A 104 6.00 -7.78 11.03
CA LYS A 104 4.62 -7.59 11.53
C LYS A 104 4.17 -6.13 11.61
N THR A 105 4.88 -5.21 10.98
CA THR A 105 4.46 -3.81 10.82
C THR A 105 3.71 -3.59 9.51
N GLU A 106 3.20 -2.36 9.34
CA GLU A 106 2.56 -1.88 8.11
C GLU A 106 3.54 -1.18 7.15
N TRP A 107 4.83 -1.13 7.47
CA TRP A 107 5.89 -0.71 6.56
C TRP A 107 5.86 -1.55 5.29
N GLY A 108 5.99 -0.90 4.13
CA GLY A 108 5.94 -1.56 2.83
C GLY A 108 4.54 -1.92 2.33
N LYS A 109 3.55 -2.07 3.23
CA LYS A 109 2.19 -2.47 2.87
C LYS A 109 1.27 -1.26 2.70
N GLU A 110 1.32 -0.36 3.67
CA GLU A 110 0.49 0.84 3.74
C GLU A 110 1.32 2.10 4.01
N ILE A 111 2.49 1.96 4.61
CA ILE A 111 3.36 3.06 5.04
C ILE A 111 4.71 2.97 4.32
N GLY A 112 5.24 4.13 3.91
CA GLY A 112 6.48 4.21 3.16
C GLY A 112 6.31 3.85 1.69
N TRP A 113 7.37 3.32 1.10
CA TRP A 113 7.38 2.78 -0.26
C TRP A 113 6.59 1.49 -0.32
N ILE A 114 5.64 1.37 -1.25
CA ILE A 114 4.79 0.19 -1.34
C ILE A 114 5.55 -0.96 -2.00
N TYR A 115 5.66 -2.09 -1.30
CA TYR A 115 6.39 -3.27 -1.76
C TYR A 115 5.56 -4.11 -2.74
N GLY A 116 6.26 -4.91 -3.55
CA GLY A 116 5.63 -5.91 -4.41
C GLY A 116 5.25 -5.41 -5.81
N SER A 117 5.89 -4.33 -6.29
CA SER A 117 5.89 -3.99 -7.71
C SER A 117 7.29 -3.57 -8.15
N VAL A 118 7.68 -3.89 -9.39
CA VAL A 118 8.89 -3.35 -10.04
C VAL A 118 8.82 -1.84 -10.27
N THR A 119 7.60 -1.29 -10.25
CA THR A 119 7.31 0.15 -10.40
C THR A 119 6.65 0.68 -9.12
N GLU A 120 7.33 0.52 -7.99
CA GLU A 120 6.83 0.98 -6.68
C GLU A 120 6.60 2.50 -6.61
N ASP A 121 7.26 3.28 -7.46
CA ASP A 121 7.15 4.72 -7.57
C ASP A 121 5.72 5.17 -7.96
N ILE A 122 5.20 4.62 -9.06
CA ILE A 122 3.84 4.91 -9.53
C ILE A 122 2.82 4.40 -8.51
N LEU A 123 3.04 3.20 -7.96
CA LEU A 123 2.13 2.58 -7.00
C LEU A 123 2.02 3.39 -5.70
N THR A 124 3.15 3.84 -5.16
CA THR A 124 3.20 4.65 -3.94
C THR A 124 2.51 6.00 -4.14
N GLY A 125 2.79 6.68 -5.26
CA GLY A 125 2.12 7.94 -5.62
C GLY A 125 0.60 7.77 -5.75
N PHE A 126 0.17 6.73 -6.47
CA PHE A 126 -1.25 6.39 -6.63
C PHE A 126 -1.94 6.16 -5.27
N LYS A 127 -1.30 5.40 -4.38
CA LYS A 127 -1.81 5.12 -3.03
C LYS A 127 -1.96 6.39 -2.20
N MET A 128 -1.00 7.32 -2.27
CA MET A 128 -1.06 8.61 -1.60
C MET A 128 -2.20 9.47 -2.16
N HIS A 129 -2.33 9.57 -3.48
CA HIS A 129 -3.40 10.36 -4.10
C HIS A 129 -4.80 9.80 -3.78
N CYS A 130 -4.93 8.47 -3.65
CA CYS A 130 -6.16 7.83 -3.19
C CYS A 130 -6.57 8.27 -1.76
N ARG A 131 -5.59 8.63 -0.91
CA ARG A 131 -5.81 9.20 0.44
C ARG A 131 -6.14 10.71 0.41
N GLY A 132 -6.12 11.34 -0.77
CA GLY A 132 -6.45 12.75 -0.98
C GLY A 132 -5.25 13.70 -0.98
N TRP A 133 -4.03 13.17 -1.00
CA TRP A 133 -2.83 13.98 -1.21
C TRP A 133 -2.82 14.58 -2.62
N LYS A 134 -2.23 15.76 -2.76
CA LYS A 134 -2.08 16.47 -4.03
C LYS A 134 -0.60 16.65 -4.34
N SER A 135 -0.18 16.27 -5.55
CA SER A 135 1.16 16.57 -6.05
C SER A 135 1.18 17.91 -6.78
N VAL A 136 2.37 18.51 -6.89
CA VAL A 136 2.61 19.74 -7.66
C VAL A 136 3.74 19.47 -8.64
N TYR A 137 3.53 19.81 -9.91
CA TYR A 137 4.55 19.72 -10.95
C TYR A 137 5.07 21.12 -11.27
N CYS A 138 6.36 21.35 -11.05
CA CYS A 138 7.01 22.66 -11.24
C CYS A 138 8.03 22.59 -12.39
N THR A 139 7.92 23.50 -13.36
CA THR A 139 8.84 23.62 -14.49
C THR A 139 9.65 24.91 -14.39
N PRO A 140 10.78 24.92 -13.65
CA PRO A 140 11.65 26.09 -13.57
C PRO A 140 12.28 26.40 -14.94
N THR A 141 12.64 27.66 -15.16
CA THR A 141 13.25 28.13 -16.43
C THR A 141 14.54 27.40 -16.79
N ARG A 142 15.33 27.00 -15.78
CA ARG A 142 16.49 26.12 -15.95
C ARG A 142 16.15 24.74 -15.39
N PRO A 143 16.51 23.65 -16.09
CA PRO A 143 16.38 22.31 -15.52
C PRO A 143 17.16 22.22 -14.20
N ALA A 144 16.42 22.13 -13.09
CA ALA A 144 17.00 22.07 -11.74
C ALA A 144 17.66 20.71 -11.47
N PHE A 145 17.19 19.65 -12.15
CA PHE A 145 17.74 18.30 -12.07
C PHE A 145 18.20 17.87 -13.46
N LYS A 146 19.46 17.44 -13.56
CA LYS A 146 20.05 16.85 -14.76
C LYS A 146 20.63 15.49 -14.40
N GLY A 147 20.36 14.49 -15.22
CA GLY A 147 20.91 13.15 -15.10
C GLY A 147 21.45 12.65 -16.44
N SER A 148 22.33 11.67 -16.40
CA SER A 148 22.86 11.01 -17.59
C SER A 148 21.83 10.02 -18.16
N ALA A 149 21.61 10.06 -19.47
CA ALA A 149 20.73 9.10 -20.15
C ALA A 149 21.54 7.89 -20.67
N PRO A 150 20.93 6.70 -20.80
CA PRO A 150 21.58 5.55 -21.42
C PRO A 150 21.98 5.87 -22.86
N ILE A 151 23.23 5.57 -23.23
CA ILE A 151 23.76 5.76 -24.58
C ILE A 151 23.50 4.50 -25.44
N ASN A 152 23.42 3.33 -24.80
CA ASN A 152 23.21 2.06 -25.46
C ASN A 152 21.71 1.75 -25.65
N LEU A 153 21.36 1.19 -26.80
CA LEU A 153 19.99 0.74 -27.10
C LEU A 153 19.57 -0.42 -26.20
N SER A 154 20.48 -1.36 -25.89
CA SER A 154 20.18 -2.51 -25.03
C SER A 154 19.66 -2.07 -23.65
N ASP A 155 20.38 -1.15 -23.01
CA ASP A 155 20.01 -0.62 -21.69
C ASP A 155 18.67 0.11 -21.74
N ARG A 156 18.42 0.85 -22.84
CA ARG A 156 17.16 1.54 -23.04
C ARG A 156 15.99 0.57 -23.20
N LEU A 157 16.18 -0.53 -23.93
CA LEU A 157 15.16 -1.57 -24.10
C LEU A 157 14.85 -2.28 -22.79
N HIS A 158 15.87 -2.66 -22.01
CA HIS A 158 15.67 -3.23 -20.68
C HIS A 158 14.93 -2.26 -19.74
N GLN A 159 15.22 -0.97 -19.82
CA GLN A 159 14.50 0.03 -19.02
C GLN A 159 13.02 0.09 -19.37
N VAL A 160 12.69 0.19 -20.66
CA VAL A 160 11.28 0.23 -21.11
C VAL A 160 10.57 -1.09 -20.80
N LEU A 161 11.26 -2.23 -20.94
CA LEU A 161 10.72 -3.53 -20.55
C LEU A 161 10.36 -3.58 -19.06
N ARG A 162 11.24 -3.08 -18.18
CA ARG A 162 10.94 -3.00 -16.73
C ARG A 162 9.72 -2.13 -16.45
N TRP A 163 9.58 -0.99 -17.14
CA TRP A 163 8.40 -0.14 -17.00
C TRP A 163 7.11 -0.85 -17.46
N ALA A 164 7.19 -1.58 -18.57
CA ALA A 164 6.05 -2.33 -19.09
C ALA A 164 5.65 -3.47 -18.15
N LEU A 165 6.63 -4.23 -17.65
CA LEU A 165 6.41 -5.31 -16.69
C LEU A 165 5.80 -4.80 -15.39
N GLY A 166 6.34 -3.73 -14.81
CA GLY A 166 5.77 -3.15 -13.59
C GLY A 166 4.35 -2.62 -13.79
N SER A 167 4.06 -2.04 -14.96
CA SER A 167 2.70 -1.58 -15.28
C SER A 167 1.70 -2.74 -15.41
N VAL A 168 2.10 -3.85 -16.06
CA VAL A 168 1.27 -5.06 -16.13
C VAL A 168 1.10 -5.71 -14.76
N GLU A 169 2.15 -5.74 -13.94
CA GLU A 169 2.09 -6.22 -12.56
C GLU A 169 1.09 -5.42 -11.72
N ILE A 170 1.14 -4.08 -11.78
CA ILE A 170 0.17 -3.22 -11.09
C ILE A 170 -1.24 -3.48 -11.61
N PHE A 171 -1.42 -3.62 -12.93
CA PHE A 171 -2.72 -3.92 -13.53
C PHE A 171 -3.32 -5.24 -13.03
N MET A 172 -2.51 -6.29 -12.92
CA MET A 172 -2.95 -7.61 -12.43
C MET A 172 -3.01 -7.70 -10.90
N SER A 173 -2.44 -6.73 -10.18
CA SER A 173 -2.45 -6.69 -8.72
C SER A 173 -3.79 -6.22 -8.14
N ARG A 174 -3.92 -6.33 -6.81
CA ARG A 174 -5.04 -5.74 -6.04
C ARG A 174 -5.13 -4.21 -6.19
N HIS A 175 -4.05 -3.54 -6.57
CA HIS A 175 -3.95 -2.08 -6.63
C HIS A 175 -4.31 -1.47 -7.98
N CYS A 176 -5.00 -2.20 -8.87
CA CYS A 176 -5.38 -1.65 -10.16
C CYS A 176 -6.36 -0.46 -10.03
N PRO A 177 -6.10 0.68 -10.71
CA PRO A 177 -6.96 1.86 -10.66
C PRO A 177 -8.40 1.64 -11.11
N LEU A 178 -8.66 0.58 -11.88
CA LEU A 178 -9.99 0.25 -12.40
C LEU A 178 -10.97 -0.25 -11.34
N TRP A 179 -10.50 -0.88 -10.26
CA TRP A 179 -11.36 -1.39 -9.17
C TRP A 179 -10.90 -0.96 -7.78
N TYR A 180 -9.67 -0.45 -7.63
CA TYR A 180 -9.12 -0.04 -6.35
C TYR A 180 -9.61 1.36 -5.91
N ALA A 181 -9.87 1.54 -4.61
CA ALA A 181 -10.15 2.82 -3.97
C ALA A 181 -11.34 3.63 -4.56
N TYR A 182 -12.46 2.98 -4.90
CA TYR A 182 -13.69 3.69 -5.30
C TYR A 182 -14.33 4.51 -4.18
N GLY A 183 -14.07 4.16 -2.91
CA GLY A 183 -14.42 4.99 -1.75
C GLY A 183 -13.35 6.02 -1.35
N GLY A 184 -12.32 6.22 -2.19
CA GLY A 184 -11.22 7.14 -1.92
C GLY A 184 -11.53 8.59 -2.31
N ARG A 185 -10.53 9.47 -2.13
CA ARG A 185 -10.62 10.91 -2.47
C ARG A 185 -10.02 11.26 -3.84
N LEU A 186 -9.86 10.25 -4.71
CA LEU A 186 -9.24 10.40 -6.02
C LEU A 186 -10.22 11.00 -7.04
N LYS A 187 -9.79 12.01 -7.79
CA LYS A 187 -10.62 12.61 -8.84
C LYS A 187 -10.80 11.64 -10.01
N TRP A 188 -11.95 11.71 -10.69
CA TRP A 188 -12.25 10.81 -11.80
C TRP A 188 -11.27 10.95 -12.99
N LEU A 189 -10.93 12.18 -13.39
CA LEU A 189 -9.94 12.43 -14.45
C LEU A 189 -8.53 11.94 -14.07
N GLU A 190 -8.18 12.06 -12.79
CA GLU A 190 -6.91 11.56 -12.28
C GLU A 190 -6.86 10.03 -12.31
N ARG A 191 -7.96 9.36 -11.94
CA ARG A 191 -8.10 7.91 -12.10
C ARG A 191 -7.94 7.50 -13.56
N PHE A 192 -8.56 8.23 -14.50
CA PHE A 192 -8.40 7.96 -15.93
C PHE A 192 -6.94 8.08 -16.38
N ALA A 193 -6.22 9.11 -15.93
CA ALA A 193 -4.79 9.27 -16.21
C ALA A 193 -3.98 8.08 -15.67
N TYR A 194 -4.21 7.65 -14.43
CA TYR A 194 -3.55 6.47 -13.86
C TYR A 194 -3.86 5.19 -14.63
N THR A 195 -5.12 4.96 -14.99
CA THR A 195 -5.52 3.82 -15.81
C THR A 195 -4.77 3.83 -17.14
N ASN A 196 -4.72 4.97 -17.83
CA ASN A 196 -3.99 5.11 -19.10
C ASN A 196 -2.49 4.77 -18.95
N THR A 197 -1.85 5.25 -17.89
CA THR A 197 -0.43 4.96 -17.56
C THR A 197 -0.20 3.50 -17.17
N ILE A 198 -1.21 2.74 -16.78
CA ILE A 198 -1.05 1.32 -16.42
C ILE A 198 -1.38 0.41 -17.60
N VAL A 199 -2.35 0.77 -18.43
CA VAL A 199 -2.77 -0.05 -19.58
C VAL A 199 -1.94 0.19 -20.84
N TYR A 200 -1.02 1.18 -20.87
CA TYR A 200 -0.24 1.47 -22.08
C TYR A 200 0.48 0.26 -22.69
N PRO A 201 1.04 -0.72 -21.94
CA PRO A 201 1.75 -1.84 -22.56
C PRO A 201 0.81 -2.72 -23.40
N PHE A 202 -0.46 -2.81 -23.03
CA PHE A 202 -1.45 -3.60 -23.77
C PHE A 202 -1.75 -3.02 -25.15
N THR A 203 -1.49 -1.73 -25.39
CA THR A 203 -1.63 -1.12 -26.73
C THR A 203 -0.66 -1.71 -27.75
N SER A 204 0.41 -2.39 -27.32
CA SER A 204 1.33 -3.10 -28.20
C SER A 204 0.70 -4.29 -28.92
N ILE A 205 -0.27 -4.98 -28.29
CA ILE A 205 -0.96 -6.15 -28.87
C ILE A 205 -1.76 -5.78 -30.13
N PRO A 206 -2.71 -4.82 -30.09
CA PRO A 206 -3.43 -4.41 -31.30
C PRO A 206 -2.48 -3.72 -32.30
N LEU A 207 -1.41 -3.08 -31.85
CA LEU A 207 -0.43 -2.48 -32.75
C LEU A 207 0.32 -3.54 -33.57
N ILE A 208 0.78 -4.64 -32.94
CA ILE A 208 1.43 -5.75 -33.66
C ILE A 208 0.45 -6.40 -34.64
N ALA A 209 -0.80 -6.62 -34.22
CA ALA A 209 -1.84 -7.11 -35.12
C ALA A 209 -2.04 -6.16 -36.32
N TYR A 210 -2.15 -4.86 -36.05
CA TYR A 210 -2.29 -3.84 -37.09
C TYR A 210 -1.12 -3.82 -38.08
N CYS A 211 0.12 -3.93 -37.60
CA CYS A 211 1.31 -3.95 -38.45
C CYS A 211 1.44 -5.24 -39.28
N THR A 212 0.88 -6.36 -38.81
CA THR A 212 0.94 -7.66 -39.52
C THR A 212 -0.19 -7.84 -40.54
N ILE A 213 -1.34 -7.16 -40.34
CA ILE A 213 -2.48 -7.22 -41.26
C ILE A 213 -2.10 -6.91 -42.72
N PRO A 214 -1.37 -5.81 -43.05
CA PRO A 214 -0.99 -5.53 -44.43
C PRO A 214 -0.14 -6.62 -45.07
N ALA A 215 0.82 -7.19 -44.33
CA ALA A 215 1.68 -8.26 -44.82
C ALA A 215 0.86 -9.54 -45.14
N VAL A 216 -0.09 -9.90 -44.26
CA VAL A 216 -0.99 -11.03 -44.48
C VAL A 216 -1.90 -10.77 -45.69
N CYS A 217 -2.46 -9.57 -45.83
CA CYS A 217 -3.30 -9.20 -46.97
C CYS A 217 -2.54 -9.30 -48.30
N LEU A 218 -1.28 -8.86 -48.33
CA LEU A 218 -0.43 -8.92 -49.51
C LEU A 218 -0.06 -10.37 -49.88
N LEU A 219 0.28 -11.22 -48.92
CA LEU A 219 0.68 -12.60 -49.18
C LEU A 219 -0.49 -13.53 -49.52
N THR A 220 -1.66 -13.31 -48.92
CA THR A 220 -2.85 -14.13 -49.15
C THR A 220 -3.71 -13.62 -50.32
N GLY A 221 -3.46 -12.40 -50.80
CA GLY A 221 -4.23 -11.77 -51.87
C GLY A 221 -5.69 -11.45 -51.50
N LYS A 222 -6.09 -11.69 -50.25
CA LYS A 222 -7.44 -11.40 -49.74
C LYS A 222 -7.45 -10.02 -49.11
N PHE A 223 -8.00 -9.03 -49.83
CA PHE A 223 -8.27 -7.72 -49.27
C PHE A 223 -9.44 -7.80 -48.28
N ILE A 224 -9.20 -7.31 -47.06
CA ILE A 224 -10.19 -7.32 -45.96
C ILE A 224 -11.29 -6.27 -46.19
N ILE A 225 -10.97 -5.17 -46.89
CA ILE A 225 -11.92 -4.09 -47.19
C ILE A 225 -12.42 -4.30 -48.62
N PRO A 226 -13.73 -4.49 -48.86
CA PRO A 226 -14.29 -4.51 -50.21
C PRO A 226 -14.05 -3.16 -50.87
N THR A 227 -13.76 -3.13 -52.17
CA THR A 227 -13.64 -1.89 -52.95
C THR A 227 -14.99 -1.17 -52.94
N VAL A 228 -15.14 -0.21 -52.02
CA VAL A 228 -16.32 0.64 -51.92
C VAL A 228 -16.23 1.78 -52.94
N SER A 229 -17.32 1.99 -53.68
CA SER A 229 -17.50 3.22 -54.45
C SER A 229 -17.43 4.44 -53.52
N ALA A 230 -17.00 5.60 -54.04
CA ALA A 230 -16.77 6.82 -53.25
C ALA A 230 -17.95 7.21 -52.33
N HIS A 231 -19.18 6.82 -52.70
CA HIS A 231 -20.40 7.01 -51.93
C HIS A 231 -20.40 6.27 -50.59
N HIS A 232 -20.00 4.99 -50.55
CA HIS A 232 -19.97 4.20 -49.31
C HIS A 232 -18.84 4.63 -48.36
N PHE A 233 -17.72 5.13 -48.91
CA PHE A 233 -16.62 5.66 -48.10
C PHE A 233 -17.01 6.96 -47.36
N PHE A 234 -17.78 7.82 -48.03
CA PHE A 234 -18.31 9.05 -47.44
C PHE A 234 -19.35 8.76 -46.36
N GLN A 235 -20.22 7.77 -46.60
CA GLN A 235 -21.27 7.36 -45.68
C GLN A 235 -20.73 6.73 -44.38
N ALA A 236 -19.66 5.93 -44.49
CA ALA A 236 -18.96 5.35 -43.34
C ALA A 236 -18.17 6.40 -42.52
N SER A 237 -17.57 7.40 -43.17
CA SER A 237 -16.83 8.47 -42.47
C SER A 237 -17.72 9.50 -41.78
N CYS A 238 -18.94 9.72 -42.30
CA CYS A 238 -19.90 10.68 -41.73
C CYS A 238 -20.92 10.04 -40.77
N GLY A 239 -20.90 8.71 -40.57
CA GLY A 239 -21.81 8.03 -39.65
C GLY A 239 -23.30 8.10 -40.03
N LEU A 240 -23.63 8.35 -41.30
CA LEU A 240 -25.02 8.35 -41.76
C LEU A 240 -25.50 6.93 -42.05
N PRO A 241 -26.73 6.55 -41.64
CA PRO A 241 -27.29 5.24 -41.95
C PRO A 241 -27.47 5.07 -43.47
N ALA A 242 -27.25 3.85 -43.94
CA ALA A 242 -27.52 3.45 -45.31
C ALA A 242 -29.03 3.57 -45.60
N LEU A 243 -29.44 4.59 -46.36
CA LEU A 243 -30.77 4.63 -46.96
C LEU A 243 -30.80 3.58 -48.06
N ALA A 244 -31.45 2.46 -47.78
CA ALA A 244 -31.84 1.48 -48.78
C ALA A 244 -32.89 2.13 -49.69
N SER A 245 -32.56 2.30 -50.97
CA SER A 245 -33.54 2.52 -52.03
C SER A 245 -33.72 1.20 -52.79
N GLU A 246 -34.97 0.74 -52.87
CA GLU A 246 -35.43 -0.37 -53.71
C GLU A 246 -35.08 -0.19 -55.20
#